data_AF-A0A350IXK5-F1
#
_entry.id   AF-A0A350IXK5-F1
#
_cell.length_a   1.000
_cell.length_b   1.000
_cell.length_c   1.000
_cell.angle_alpha   90.00
_cell.angle_beta   90.00
_cell.angle_gamma   90.00
#
_symmetry.space_group_name_H-M   'P 1'
#
loop_
_entity.id
_entity.type
_entity.pdbx_description
1 polymer ?
#
loop_
_entity_poly.entity_id
_entity_poly.type
_entity_poly.pdbx_seq_one_letter_code
_entity_poly.pdbx_strand_id
1 'polypeptide(L)'
;MRYFKNINDYQKDEKLCQLLAQRRAPLSEEGMRIALTDLTLYLCSDVEFIGSAFLKDSSAEQLSIADIEKADMMEGTDGERYFPVFTNADLFFSFKPQLKDGETLLLFTKQDLLEFLNGNDRIAAVVANPMEDDLLLYRVQLSNMIALARQKENG
;
A
#
# COMPACT_ATOMS: atom_id res chain seq x y z
N MET A 1 -7.61 -9.21 -3.13
CA MET A 1 -7.08 -8.94 -1.78
C MET A 1 -7.25 -10.18 -0.93
N ARG A 2 -6.62 -10.26 0.27
CA ARG A 2 -6.80 -11.39 1.19
C ARG A 2 -6.75 -10.97 2.65
N TYR A 3 -7.24 -11.81 3.55
CA TYR A 3 -7.09 -11.60 4.99
C TYR A 3 -5.62 -11.64 5.41
N PHE A 4 -5.24 -10.74 6.32
CA PHE A 4 -4.00 -10.87 7.08
C PHE A 4 -4.23 -11.85 8.24
N LYS A 5 -3.49 -12.97 8.30
CA LYS A 5 -3.69 -13.99 9.35
C LYS A 5 -2.80 -13.79 10.57
N ASN A 6 -1.53 -13.44 10.38
CA ASN A 6 -0.57 -13.17 11.47
C ASN A 6 0.75 -12.61 10.92
N ILE A 7 1.68 -12.24 11.79
CA ILE A 7 2.99 -11.68 11.42
C ILE A 7 3.87 -12.62 10.58
N ASN A 8 3.62 -13.94 10.60
CA ASN A 8 4.32 -14.88 9.72
C ASN A 8 3.67 -15.01 8.34
N ASP A 9 2.41 -14.55 8.18
CA ASP A 9 1.65 -14.50 6.92
C ASP A 9 2.08 -13.31 6.04
N TYR A 10 2.85 -12.39 6.62
CA TYR A 10 3.47 -11.26 5.95
C TYR A 10 4.95 -11.22 6.31
N GLN A 11 5.81 -11.74 5.44
CA GLN A 11 7.24 -11.54 5.61
C GLN A 11 7.55 -10.06 5.40
N LYS A 12 8.12 -9.43 6.43
CA LYS A 12 8.67 -8.09 6.31
C LYS A 12 9.65 -8.08 5.14
N ASP A 13 9.33 -7.25 4.15
CA ASP A 13 10.19 -7.07 3.00
C ASP A 13 11.38 -6.19 3.40
N GLU A 14 12.46 -6.83 3.86
CA GLU A 14 13.68 -6.15 4.29
C GLU A 14 14.30 -5.32 3.16
N LYS A 15 14.15 -5.75 1.89
CA LYS A 15 14.69 -5.01 0.75
C LYS A 15 13.89 -3.73 0.52
N LEU A 16 12.57 -3.79 0.56
CA LEU A 16 11.70 -2.61 0.50
C LEU A 16 11.99 -1.65 1.65
N CYS A 17 12.12 -2.17 2.88
CA CYS A 17 12.46 -1.35 4.04
C CYS A 17 13.81 -0.64 3.86
N GLN A 18 14.82 -1.32 3.32
CA GLN A 18 16.12 -0.73 3.02
C GLN A 18 16.02 0.37 1.94
N LEU A 19 15.27 0.14 0.86
CA LEU A 19 15.13 1.11 -0.22
C LEU A 19 14.39 2.38 0.24
N LEU A 20 13.36 2.21 1.08
CA LEU A 20 12.66 3.33 1.73
C LEU A 20 13.58 4.10 2.66
N ALA A 21 14.38 3.41 3.49
CA ALA A 21 15.38 4.06 4.34
C ALA A 21 16.46 4.81 3.54
N GLN A 22 16.92 4.26 2.42
CA GLN A 22 17.87 4.92 1.53
C GLN A 22 17.30 6.22 0.96
N ARG A 23 16.05 6.21 0.48
CA ARG A 23 15.36 7.40 -0.02
C ARG A 23 15.28 8.52 1.02
N ARG A 24 15.19 8.19 2.32
CA ARG A 24 15.13 9.16 3.43
C ARG A 24 16.49 9.74 3.83
N ALA A 25 17.60 9.16 3.37
CA ALA A 25 18.93 9.66 3.69
C ALA A 25 19.20 11.02 3.00
N PRO A 26 20.07 11.87 3.56
CA PRO A 26 20.51 13.11 2.91
C PRO A 26 21.42 12.76 1.73
N LEU A 27 20.82 12.46 0.59
CA LEU A 27 21.49 12.06 -0.65
C LEU A 27 21.81 13.27 -1.53
N SER A 28 22.83 13.13 -2.39
CA SER A 28 23.00 14.02 -3.55
C SER A 28 21.87 13.83 -4.55
N GLU A 29 21.70 14.75 -5.52
CA GLU A 29 20.70 14.60 -6.58
C GLU A 29 20.84 13.27 -7.34
N GLU A 30 22.08 12.89 -7.65
CA GLU A 30 22.37 11.60 -8.31
C GLU A 30 22.03 10.41 -7.40
N GLY A 31 22.36 10.50 -6.10
CA GLY A 31 22.01 9.48 -5.13
C GLY A 31 20.49 9.31 -5.00
N MET A 32 19.74 10.42 -4.96
CA MET A 32 18.29 10.41 -4.92
C MET A 32 17.70 9.76 -6.18
N ARG A 33 18.24 10.07 -7.37
CA ARG A 33 17.82 9.46 -8.63
C ARG A 33 17.99 7.94 -8.62
N ILE A 34 19.11 7.45 -8.11
CA ILE A 34 19.38 6.01 -7.98
C ILE A 34 18.40 5.37 -6.99
N ALA A 35 18.25 5.96 -5.79
CA ALA A 35 17.35 5.44 -4.76
C ALA A 35 15.89 5.36 -5.24
N LEU A 36 15.40 6.38 -5.95
CA LEU A 36 14.06 6.39 -6.55
C LEU A 36 13.92 5.34 -7.65
N THR A 37 14.95 5.16 -8.48
CA THR A 37 14.95 4.15 -9.55
C THR A 37 14.87 2.75 -8.97
N ASP A 38 15.73 2.43 -8.00
CA ASP A 38 15.75 1.12 -7.34
C ASP A 38 14.45 0.84 -6.60
N LEU A 39 13.92 1.85 -5.87
CA LEU A 39 12.63 1.74 -5.21
C LEU A 39 11.50 1.49 -6.20
N THR A 40 11.47 2.22 -7.32
CA THR A 40 10.45 2.04 -8.37
C THR A 40 10.54 0.64 -8.99
N LEU A 41 11.74 0.19 -9.34
CA LEU A 41 11.96 -1.14 -9.90
C LEU A 41 11.53 -2.25 -8.93
N TYR A 42 11.75 -2.03 -7.64
CA TYR A 42 11.36 -2.96 -6.60
C TYR A 42 9.85 -2.94 -6.36
N LEU A 43 9.18 -1.79 -6.29
CA LEU A 43 7.72 -1.71 -6.15
C LEU A 43 6.97 -2.31 -7.36
N CYS A 44 7.62 -2.40 -8.51
CA CYS A 44 7.13 -3.14 -9.67
C CYS A 44 7.18 -4.67 -9.48
N SER A 45 7.77 -5.23 -8.43
CA SER A 45 7.65 -6.65 -8.07
C SER A 45 6.33 -6.92 -7.32
N ASP A 46 6.00 -8.18 -7.04
CA ASP A 46 4.82 -8.55 -6.24
C ASP A 46 4.98 -8.20 -4.76
N VAL A 47 4.75 -6.91 -4.48
CA VAL A 47 4.62 -6.36 -3.14
C VAL A 47 3.14 -6.28 -2.76
N GLU A 48 2.81 -6.82 -1.59
CA GLU A 48 1.53 -6.62 -0.91
C GLU A 48 1.65 -5.49 0.12
N PHE A 49 0.54 -4.81 0.38
CA PHE A 49 0.44 -3.77 1.39
C PHE A 49 -0.61 -4.14 2.44
N ILE A 50 -0.32 -3.82 3.69
CA ILE A 50 -1.24 -3.99 4.81
C ILE A 50 -2.15 -2.77 4.90
N GLY A 51 -3.45 -2.97 4.99
CA GLY A 51 -4.42 -1.92 5.26
C GLY A 51 -5.60 -2.46 6.05
N SER A 52 -6.46 -1.58 6.57
CA SER A 52 -7.64 -1.98 7.32
C SER A 52 -8.93 -1.46 6.69
N ALA A 53 -9.97 -2.30 6.71
CA ALA A 53 -11.28 -1.96 6.19
C ALA A 53 -12.39 -2.73 6.93
N PHE A 54 -13.60 -2.21 6.82
CA PHE A 54 -14.84 -2.86 7.22
C PHE A 54 -15.41 -3.60 6.01
N LEU A 55 -15.73 -4.88 6.19
CA LEU A 55 -16.28 -5.74 5.16
C LEU A 55 -17.80 -5.86 5.32
N LYS A 56 -18.51 -5.93 4.20
CA LYS A 56 -19.97 -6.19 4.18
C LYS A 56 -20.29 -7.58 4.74
N ASP A 57 -19.44 -8.55 4.41
CA ASP A 57 -19.51 -9.93 4.91
C ASP A 57 -18.09 -10.45 5.15
N SER A 58 -17.75 -10.69 6.42
CA SER A 58 -16.45 -11.20 6.84
C SER A 58 -16.32 -12.72 6.75
N SER A 59 -17.31 -13.42 6.18
CA SER A 59 -17.31 -14.88 6.03
C SER A 59 -16.90 -15.35 4.63
N ALA A 60 -16.73 -14.42 3.68
CA ALA A 60 -16.37 -14.75 2.31
C ALA A 60 -14.99 -15.45 2.21
N GLU A 61 -14.93 -16.57 1.48
CA GLU A 61 -13.69 -17.33 1.24
C GLU A 61 -12.74 -16.60 0.27
N GLN A 62 -13.30 -15.83 -0.67
CA GLN A 62 -12.56 -15.01 -1.62
C GLN A 62 -12.97 -13.55 -1.44
N LEU A 63 -11.99 -12.68 -1.26
CA LEU A 63 -12.21 -11.26 -1.02
C LEU A 63 -11.96 -10.43 -2.28
N SER A 64 -12.92 -9.57 -2.60
CA SER A 64 -12.85 -8.56 -3.65
C SER A 64 -13.01 -7.16 -3.09
N ILE A 65 -12.51 -6.15 -3.79
CA ILE A 65 -12.68 -4.75 -3.39
C ILE A 65 -14.16 -4.36 -3.21
N ALA A 66 -15.08 -5.01 -3.94
CA ALA A 66 -16.51 -4.77 -3.82
C ALA A 66 -17.09 -5.20 -2.46
N ASP A 67 -16.38 -6.03 -1.70
CA ASP A 67 -16.78 -6.50 -0.37
C ASP A 67 -16.43 -5.47 0.73
N ILE A 68 -15.65 -4.43 0.41
CA ILE A 68 -15.38 -3.33 1.32
C ILE A 68 -16.64 -2.47 1.47
N GLU A 69 -17.14 -2.37 2.69
CA GLU A 69 -18.23 -1.45 3.06
C GLU A 69 -17.69 -0.06 3.35
N LYS A 70 -16.59 0.01 4.11
CA LYS A 70 -15.97 1.25 4.57
C LYS A 70 -14.48 1.05 4.78
N ALA A 71 -13.71 2.09 4.57
CA ALA A 71 -12.31 2.14 4.96
C ALA A 71 -12.02 3.46 5.70
N ASP A 72 -11.08 3.43 6.63
CA ASP A 72 -10.58 4.67 7.24
C ASP A 72 -9.70 5.41 6.21
N MET A 73 -9.80 6.74 6.19
CA MET A 73 -9.08 7.62 5.28
C MET A 73 -8.34 8.69 6.07
N MET A 74 -7.28 9.24 5.49
CA MET A 74 -6.55 10.39 6.01
C MET A 74 -6.78 11.60 5.12
N GLU A 75 -6.78 12.79 5.71
CA GLU A 75 -6.80 14.05 4.98
C GLU A 75 -5.38 14.64 5.00
N GLY A 76 -4.85 14.95 3.81
CA GLY A 76 -3.57 15.61 3.67
C GLY A 76 -3.66 17.11 3.96
N THR A 77 -2.50 17.76 4.08
CA THR A 77 -2.41 19.22 4.25
C THR A 77 -2.85 20.00 3.01
N ASP A 78 -2.94 19.32 1.87
CA ASP A 78 -3.48 19.79 0.59
C ASP A 78 -5.02 19.70 0.51
N GLY A 79 -5.68 19.15 1.54
CA GLY A 79 -7.13 18.94 1.57
C GLY A 79 -7.60 17.72 0.78
N GLU A 80 -6.68 16.94 0.22
CA GLU A 80 -6.99 15.69 -0.48
C GLU A 80 -7.12 14.53 0.51
N ARG A 81 -7.84 13.49 0.09
CA ARG A 81 -8.00 12.27 0.90
C ARG A 81 -7.16 11.13 0.38
N TYR A 82 -6.56 10.43 1.32
CA TYR A 82 -5.63 9.35 1.07
C TYR A 82 -6.03 8.08 1.81
N PHE A 83 -5.87 6.93 1.16
CA PHE A 83 -6.06 5.63 1.80
C PHE A 83 -4.73 5.14 2.38
N PRO A 84 -4.61 4.98 3.71
CA PRO A 84 -3.37 4.56 4.33
C PRO A 84 -3.12 3.06 4.17
N VAL A 85 -1.92 2.71 3.73
CA VAL A 85 -1.43 1.34 3.67
C VAL A 85 0.01 1.25 4.16
N PHE A 86 0.47 0.05 4.48
CA PHE A 86 1.73 -0.17 5.17
C PHE A 86 2.52 -1.30 4.54
N THR A 87 3.84 -1.14 4.50
CA THR A 87 4.76 -2.14 3.97
C THR A 87 5.19 -3.17 5.02
N ASN A 88 4.75 -3.04 6.27
CA ASN A 88 4.84 -4.08 7.29
C ASN A 88 3.87 -3.83 8.46
N ALA A 89 3.65 -4.89 9.25
CA ALA A 89 2.68 -4.88 10.34
C ALA A 89 3.10 -3.97 11.50
N ASP A 90 4.40 -3.86 11.80
CA ASP A 90 4.91 -3.01 12.88
C ASP A 90 4.58 -1.54 12.62
N LEU A 91 4.73 -1.08 11.36
CA LEU A 91 4.33 0.26 10.95
C LEU A 91 2.82 0.46 11.04
N PHE A 92 2.03 -0.53 10.62
CA PHE A 92 0.56 -0.47 10.78
C PHE A 92 0.17 -0.33 12.26
N PHE A 93 0.68 -1.19 13.14
CA PHE A 93 0.31 -1.18 14.56
C PHE A 93 0.90 0.02 15.32
N SER A 94 2.00 0.60 14.84
CA SER A 94 2.50 1.88 15.38
C SER A 94 1.56 3.03 15.03
N PHE A 95 1.03 3.06 13.80
CA PHE A 95 0.08 4.06 13.34
C PHE A 95 -1.33 3.85 13.93
N LYS A 96 -1.78 2.60 14.00
CA LYS A 96 -3.10 2.20 14.49
C LYS A 96 -2.96 0.99 15.43
N PRO A 97 -2.71 1.24 16.73
CA PRO A 97 -2.45 0.18 17.71
C PRO A 97 -3.63 -0.77 17.95
N GLN A 98 -4.85 -0.32 17.67
CA GLN A 98 -6.07 -1.11 17.85
C GLN A 98 -7.02 -0.92 16.67
N LEU A 99 -7.58 -2.04 16.21
CA LEU A 99 -8.66 -2.05 15.23
C LEU A 99 -9.98 -1.67 15.90
N LYS A 100 -10.85 -1.00 15.16
CA LYS A 100 -12.23 -0.74 15.60
C LYS A 100 -13.05 -2.02 15.55
N ASP A 101 -14.15 -2.06 16.29
CA ASP A 101 -15.07 -3.21 16.25
C ASP A 101 -15.60 -3.43 14.82
N GLY A 102 -15.54 -4.67 14.34
CA GLY A 102 -15.88 -5.04 12.95
C GLY A 102 -14.84 -4.65 11.88
N GLU A 103 -13.72 -4.02 12.25
CA GLU A 103 -12.65 -3.70 11.31
C GLU A 103 -11.70 -4.88 11.13
N THR A 104 -11.30 -5.11 9.88
CA THR A 104 -10.45 -6.25 9.50
C THR A 104 -9.13 -5.76 8.90
N LEU A 105 -8.04 -6.44 9.24
CA LEU A 105 -6.73 -6.24 8.63
C LEU A 105 -6.59 -7.10 7.37
N LEU A 106 -6.18 -6.47 6.28
CA LEU A 106 -6.18 -7.03 4.94
C LEU A 106 -4.84 -6.79 4.25
N LEU A 107 -4.53 -7.69 3.32
CA LEU A 107 -3.41 -7.58 2.41
C LEU A 107 -3.92 -7.24 1.02
N PHE A 108 -3.39 -6.15 0.48
CA PHE A 108 -3.75 -5.57 -0.80
C PHE A 108 -2.60 -5.70 -1.79
N THR A 109 -2.88 -6.25 -2.95
CA THR A 109 -1.99 -6.12 -4.11
C THR A 109 -2.12 -4.73 -4.72
N LYS A 110 -1.18 -4.35 -5.58
CA LYS A 110 -1.30 -3.10 -6.37
C LYS A 110 -2.58 -3.06 -7.22
N GLN A 111 -3.01 -4.21 -7.74
CA GLN A 111 -4.24 -4.34 -8.52
C GLN A 111 -5.46 -4.03 -7.64
N ASP A 112 -5.50 -4.58 -6.43
CA ASP A 112 -6.56 -4.30 -5.45
C ASP A 112 -6.62 -2.80 -5.11
N LEU A 113 -5.47 -2.17 -4.85
CA LEU A 113 -5.40 -0.74 -4.54
C LEU A 113 -5.88 0.13 -5.72
N LEU A 114 -5.50 -0.22 -6.95
CA LEU A 114 -5.96 0.48 -8.14
C LEU A 114 -7.47 0.36 -8.33
N GLU A 115 -8.03 -0.84 -8.15
CA GLU A 115 -9.47 -1.08 -8.21
C GLU A 115 -10.23 -0.31 -7.13
N PHE A 116 -9.70 -0.29 -5.90
CA PHE A 116 -10.26 0.48 -4.80
C PHE A 116 -10.31 1.97 -5.12
N LEU A 117 -9.22 2.54 -5.64
CA LEU A 117 -9.20 3.94 -6.07
C LEU A 117 -10.18 4.18 -7.23
N ASN A 118 -10.26 3.30 -8.23
CA ASN A 118 -11.20 3.45 -9.33
C ASN A 118 -12.67 3.37 -8.90
N GLY A 119 -12.97 2.67 -7.80
CA GLY A 119 -14.30 2.64 -7.19
C GLY A 119 -14.58 3.82 -6.26
N ASN A 120 -13.61 4.69 -5.98
CA ASN A 120 -13.72 5.74 -4.97
C ASN A 120 -13.08 7.07 -5.41
N ASP A 121 -13.83 7.87 -6.17
CA ASP A 121 -13.38 9.15 -6.74
C ASP A 121 -13.02 10.21 -5.70
N ARG A 122 -13.44 10.03 -4.44
CA ARG A 122 -13.13 10.95 -3.33
C ARG A 122 -11.75 10.72 -2.74
N ILE A 123 -11.03 9.70 -3.18
CA ILE A 123 -9.68 9.37 -2.71
C ILE A 123 -8.70 9.66 -3.84
N ALA A 124 -7.74 10.55 -3.58
CA ALA A 124 -6.76 10.99 -4.55
C ALA A 124 -5.72 9.89 -4.84
N ALA A 125 -5.19 9.29 -3.78
CA ALA A 125 -4.15 8.26 -3.86
C ALA A 125 -4.15 7.33 -2.65
N VAL A 126 -3.36 6.28 -2.75
CA VAL A 126 -2.91 5.50 -1.60
C VAL A 126 -1.67 6.17 -1.01
N VAL A 127 -1.56 6.23 0.31
CA VAL A 127 -0.34 6.69 1.00
C VAL A 127 0.29 5.51 1.72
N ALA A 128 1.50 5.13 1.29
CA ALA A 128 2.26 4.04 1.88
C ALA A 128 3.15 4.56 3.01
N ASN A 129 3.05 3.90 4.18
CA ASN A 129 3.68 4.26 5.45
C ASN A 129 3.50 5.76 5.78
N PRO A 130 2.27 6.21 6.05
CA PRO A 130 2.00 7.58 6.48
C PRO A 130 2.88 7.99 7.66
N MET A 131 3.30 9.26 7.69
CA MET A 131 4.17 9.86 8.70
C MET A 131 5.63 9.35 8.74
N GLU A 132 5.93 8.29 7.99
CA GLU A 132 7.25 7.66 7.93
C GLU A 132 7.92 7.86 6.58
N ASP A 133 7.17 7.59 5.50
CA ASP A 133 7.62 7.70 4.12
C ASP A 133 6.74 8.62 3.27
N ASP A 134 5.44 8.70 3.60
CA ASP A 134 4.44 9.47 2.85
C ASP A 134 4.51 9.21 1.34
N LEU A 135 4.77 7.96 0.95
CA LEU A 135 4.85 7.60 -0.46
C LEU A 135 3.45 7.56 -1.05
N LEU A 136 3.13 8.58 -1.85
CA LEU A 136 1.88 8.65 -2.58
C LEU A 136 1.90 7.78 -3.83
N LEU A 137 0.92 6.90 -3.94
CA LEU A 137 0.68 5.99 -5.06
C LEU A 137 -0.66 6.35 -5.73
N TYR A 138 -0.59 7.25 -6.71
CA TYR A 138 -1.72 7.65 -7.54
C TYR A 138 -2.13 6.53 -8.51
N ARG A 139 -3.36 6.61 -9.05
CA ARG A 139 -3.90 5.66 -10.05
C ARG A 139 -2.94 5.42 -11.22
N VAL A 140 -2.36 6.49 -11.78
CA VAL A 140 -1.42 6.38 -12.91
C VAL A 140 -0.14 5.64 -12.50
N GLN A 141 0.40 5.89 -11.31
CA GLN A 141 1.59 5.19 -10.82
C GLN A 141 1.31 3.71 -10.59
N LEU A 142 0.19 3.38 -9.93
CA LEU A 142 -0.23 1.99 -9.74
C LEU A 142 -0.42 1.26 -11.08
N SER A 143 -1.12 1.90 -12.03
CA SER A 143 -1.34 1.34 -13.36
C SER A 143 -0.02 1.08 -14.10
N ASN A 144 0.92 2.03 -14.07
CA ASN A 144 2.23 1.87 -14.69
C ASN A 144 3.05 0.75 -14.04
N MET A 145 3.08 0.67 -12.71
CA MET A 145 3.80 -0.40 -12.00
C MET A 145 3.24 -1.78 -12.32
N ILE A 146 1.90 -1.92 -12.40
CA ILE A 146 1.24 -3.18 -12.78
C ILE A 146 1.59 -3.57 -14.22
N ALA A 147 1.56 -2.61 -15.15
CA ALA A 147 1.91 -2.86 -16.54
C ALA A 147 3.37 -3.33 -16.70
N LEU A 148 4.30 -2.68 -15.99
CA LEU A 148 5.72 -3.06 -15.99
C LEU A 148 5.96 -4.45 -15.38
N ALA A 149 5.25 -4.81 -14.30
CA ALA A 149 5.33 -6.13 -13.70
C ALA A 149 4.97 -7.22 -14.74
N ARG A 150 3.83 -7.06 -15.42
CA ARG A 150 3.36 -7.98 -16.46
C ARG A 150 4.30 -8.07 -17.66
N GLN A 151 4.98 -6.98 -18.02
CA GLN A 151 5.98 -7.02 -19.10
C GLN A 151 7.20 -7.87 -18.73
N LYS A 152 7.65 -7.82 -17.47
CA LYS A 152 8.76 -8.66 -16.99
C LYS A 152 8.42 -10.15 -16.94
N GLU A 153 7.17 -10.51 -16.69
CA GLU A 153 6.74 -11.91 -16.68
C GLU A 153 6.64 -12.53 -18.08
N ASN A 154 6.44 -11.70 -19.11
CA ASN A 154 6.25 -12.12 -20.49
C ASN A 154 7.52 -11.99 -21.37
N GLY A 155 8.64 -11.55 -20.80
CA GLY A 155 9.93 -11.37 -21.49
C GLY A 155 10.98 -12.36 -21.01
#